data_AF-A0A7L9BJ69-F1
#
_entry.id   AF-A0A7L9BJ69-F1
#
_cell.length_a   1.000
_cell.length_b   1.000
_cell.length_c   1.000
_cell.angle_alpha   90.00
_cell.angle_beta   90.00
_cell.angle_gamma   90.00
#
_symmetry.space_group_name_H-M   'P 1'
#
loop_
_entity.id
_entity.type
_entity.pdbx_description
1 polymer ?
#
loop_
_entity_poly.entity_id
_entity_poly.type
_entity_poly.pdbx_seq_one_letter_code
_entity_poly.pdbx_strand_id
1 'polypeptide(L)'
;MTLIDKLLGKKKTALKARCPITKEPIETGYGYMLTTAQVVASKKYWDLVMTEPETISYTVSHFKNQVDGTHMRSLIFEKYSSVEKPWMISDSCINLFEVDKAVAREHAKQWWASNGTFVPGENGPATDHLDPDNYKTWRDYAILEAGRNRVSA
;
A
#
# COMPACT_ATOMS: atom_id res chain seq x y z
N MET A 1 -45.36 -0.34 -25.35
CA MET A 1 -43.97 -0.38 -24.84
C MET A 1 -43.91 0.57 -23.66
N THR A 2 -44.10 0.02 -22.47
CA THR A 2 -44.48 0.74 -21.25
C THR A 2 -43.27 1.28 -20.50
N LEU A 3 -43.53 2.35 -19.75
CA LEU A 3 -42.67 3.13 -18.84
C LEU A 3 -41.88 2.31 -17.77
N ILE A 4 -41.94 0.98 -17.82
CA ILE A 4 -41.43 0.06 -16.78
C ILE A 4 -39.91 -0.18 -16.94
N ASP A 5 -39.34 -0.06 -18.13
CA ASP A 5 -37.90 -0.27 -18.35
C ASP A 5 -36.99 0.82 -17.75
N LYS A 6 -37.55 1.96 -17.31
CA LYS A 6 -36.80 3.01 -16.58
C LYS A 6 -36.78 2.81 -15.06
N LEU A 7 -37.55 1.87 -14.51
CA LEU A 7 -37.65 1.61 -13.06
C LEU A 7 -36.77 0.45 -12.57
N LEU A 8 -36.13 -0.29 -13.48
CA LEU A 8 -35.15 -1.32 -13.15
C LEU A 8 -33.78 -0.66 -12.91
N GLY A 9 -33.71 0.08 -11.80
CA GLY A 9 -32.48 0.71 -11.33
C GLY A 9 -31.34 -0.31 -11.33
N LYS A 10 -30.29 -0.02 -12.11
CA LYS A 10 -29.02 -0.74 -12.05
C LYS A 10 -28.62 -0.83 -10.58
N LYS A 11 -28.72 -2.02 -9.99
CA LYS A 11 -28.29 -2.31 -8.62
C LYS A 11 -26.85 -1.79 -8.53
N LYS A 12 -26.61 -0.68 -7.81
CA LYS A 12 -25.25 -0.16 -7.63
C LYS A 12 -24.42 -1.32 -7.09
N THR A 13 -23.41 -1.73 -7.84
CA THR A 13 -22.51 -2.81 -7.42
C THR A 13 -21.96 -2.41 -6.06
N ALA A 14 -22.13 -3.30 -5.08
CA ALA A 14 -21.63 -3.04 -3.73
C ALA A 14 -20.13 -2.72 -3.82
N LEU A 15 -19.70 -1.63 -3.18
CA LEU A 15 -18.30 -1.26 -3.09
C LEU A 15 -17.54 -2.41 -2.45
N LYS A 16 -16.40 -2.77 -3.04
CA LYS A 16 -15.53 -3.84 -2.55
C LYS A 16 -14.15 -3.27 -2.33
N ALA A 17 -13.55 -3.62 -1.19
CA ALA A 17 -12.15 -3.35 -0.92
C ALA A 17 -11.42 -4.68 -0.70
N ARG A 18 -10.12 -4.69 -1.01
CA ARG A 18 -9.21 -5.78 -0.71
C ARG A 18 -7.94 -5.21 -0.10
N CYS A 19 -7.39 -5.88 0.89
CA CYS A 19 -6.10 -5.50 1.45
C CYS A 19 -5.01 -5.69 0.37
N PRO A 20 -4.22 -4.68 0.04
CA PRO A 20 -3.18 -4.80 -0.99
C PRO A 20 -2.03 -5.71 -0.56
N ILE A 21 -1.92 -6.04 0.74
CA ILE A 21 -0.92 -6.97 1.27
C ILE A 21 -1.44 -8.40 1.16
N THR A 22 -2.50 -8.76 1.90
CA THR A 22 -3.01 -10.15 1.94
C THR A 22 -3.91 -10.54 0.77
N LYS A 23 -4.35 -9.57 -0.04
CA LYS A 23 -5.36 -9.71 -1.12
C LYS A 23 -6.75 -10.15 -0.64
N GLU A 24 -6.94 -10.30 0.66
CA GLU A 24 -8.20 -10.67 1.29
C GLU A 24 -9.23 -9.53 1.17
N PRO A 25 -10.51 -9.86 1.03
CA PRO A 25 -11.58 -8.87 1.04
C PRO A 25 -11.65 -8.18 2.41
N ILE A 26 -11.96 -6.88 2.40
CA ILE A 26 -12.22 -6.09 3.60
C ILE A 26 -13.71 -5.83 3.67
N GLU A 27 -14.32 -6.16 4.80
CA GLU A 27 -15.74 -5.94 5.04
C GLU A 27 -16.08 -4.44 5.11
N THR A 28 -17.27 -4.07 4.65
CA THR A 28 -17.76 -2.70 4.69
C THR A 28 -17.70 -2.13 6.12
N GLY A 29 -17.12 -0.94 6.28
CA GLY A 29 -16.97 -0.28 7.57
C GLY A 29 -15.70 -0.65 8.34
N TYR A 30 -14.89 -1.60 7.84
CA TYR A 30 -13.60 -1.99 8.41
C TYR A 30 -12.42 -1.45 7.59
N GLY A 31 -11.21 -1.59 8.15
CA GLY A 31 -9.96 -1.20 7.53
C GLY A 31 -9.48 0.20 7.90
N TYR A 32 -8.31 0.53 7.35
CA TYR A 32 -7.56 1.77 7.58
C TYR A 32 -7.14 2.32 6.22
N MET A 33 -7.39 3.59 5.99
CA MET A 33 -7.04 4.24 4.73
C MET A 33 -5.76 5.06 4.89
N LEU A 34 -4.73 4.67 4.15
CA LEU A 34 -3.39 5.27 4.19
C LEU A 34 -3.05 5.95 2.86
N THR A 35 -2.22 6.98 2.91
CA THR A 35 -1.59 7.57 1.71
C THR A 35 -0.36 6.75 1.30
N THR A 36 0.11 6.91 0.05
CA THR A 36 1.34 6.25 -0.40
C THR A 36 2.56 6.74 0.38
N ALA A 37 2.61 8.01 0.77
CA ALA A 37 3.66 8.54 1.64
C ALA A 37 3.74 7.79 2.98
N GLN A 38 2.59 7.52 3.62
CA GLN A 38 2.51 6.74 4.86
C GLN A 38 2.94 5.28 4.68
N VAL A 39 2.62 4.68 3.53
CA VAL A 39 3.03 3.31 3.20
C VAL A 39 4.55 3.23 2.97
N VAL A 40 5.10 4.16 2.20
CA VAL A 40 6.54 4.26 1.91
C VAL A 40 7.34 4.56 3.16
N ALA A 41 6.81 5.38 4.06
CA ALA A 41 7.43 5.71 5.34
C ALA A 41 7.26 4.61 6.40
N SER A 42 7.36 3.33 6.01
CA SER A 42 7.28 2.21 6.94
C SER A 42 8.37 1.17 6.74
N LYS A 43 9.17 1.00 7.79
CA LYS A 43 10.23 -0.01 7.87
C LYS A 43 9.69 -1.44 7.75
N LYS A 44 8.68 -1.79 8.56
CA LYS A 44 8.12 -3.14 8.62
C LYS A 44 7.44 -3.55 7.31
N TYR A 45 6.85 -2.57 6.61
CA TYR A 45 6.28 -2.79 5.30
C TYR A 45 7.35 -3.21 4.29
N TRP A 46 8.47 -2.50 4.23
CA TRP A 46 9.56 -2.86 3.31
C TRP A 46 10.23 -4.18 3.66
N ASP A 47 10.41 -4.48 4.95
CA ASP A 47 10.91 -5.79 5.37
C ASP A 47 10.01 -6.92 4.88
N LEU A 48 8.69 -6.75 4.96
CA LEU A 48 7.73 -7.70 4.41
C LEU A 48 7.85 -7.78 2.89
N VAL A 49 7.70 -6.66 2.17
CA VAL A 49 7.69 -6.62 0.70
C VAL A 49 8.96 -7.22 0.11
N MET A 50 10.13 -7.02 0.73
CA MET A 50 11.39 -7.57 0.24
C MET A 50 11.64 -9.03 0.64
N THR A 51 10.77 -9.63 1.46
CA THR A 51 10.90 -11.02 1.91
C THR A 51 9.67 -11.88 1.57
N GLU A 52 8.74 -11.32 0.81
CA GLU A 52 7.64 -12.07 0.20
C GLU A 52 8.16 -13.11 -0.81
N PRO A 53 7.43 -14.21 -1.03
CA PRO A 53 7.84 -15.27 -1.95
C PRO A 53 8.20 -14.77 -3.36
N GLU A 54 7.52 -13.72 -3.83
CA GLU A 54 7.71 -13.16 -5.17
C GLU A 54 8.99 -12.30 -5.31
N THR A 55 9.55 -11.83 -4.20
CA THR A 55 10.62 -10.82 -4.19
C THR A 55 11.88 -11.28 -3.46
N ILE A 56 11.80 -12.30 -2.62
CA ILE A 56 12.91 -12.78 -1.79
C ILE A 56 14.15 -13.17 -2.60
N SER A 57 13.98 -13.68 -3.83
CA SER A 57 15.09 -14.02 -4.72
C SER A 57 15.95 -12.78 -5.05
N TYR A 58 15.33 -11.62 -5.31
CA TYR A 58 16.04 -10.37 -5.58
C TYR A 58 16.76 -9.86 -4.33
N THR A 59 16.18 -10.06 -3.15
CA THR A 59 16.81 -9.74 -1.87
C THR A 59 18.03 -10.61 -1.62
N VAL A 60 17.95 -11.92 -1.89
CA VAL A 60 19.10 -12.82 -1.83
C VAL A 60 20.18 -12.41 -2.82
N SER A 61 19.82 -12.13 -4.08
CA SER A 61 20.76 -11.66 -5.11
C SER A 61 21.45 -10.36 -4.72
N HIS A 62 20.71 -9.39 -4.18
CA HIS A 62 21.26 -8.12 -3.70
C HIS A 62 22.33 -8.34 -2.62
N PHE A 63 22.03 -9.11 -1.58
CA PHE A 63 22.99 -9.38 -0.51
C PHE A 63 24.14 -10.33 -0.92
N LYS A 64 24.01 -11.01 -2.06
CA LYS A 64 25.11 -11.71 -2.75
C LYS A 64 25.90 -10.81 -3.70
N ASN A 65 25.70 -9.49 -3.63
CA ASN A 65 26.36 -8.47 -4.47
C ASN A 65 26.10 -8.64 -5.97
N GLN A 66 24.94 -9.17 -6.35
CA GLN A 66 24.52 -9.26 -7.75
C GLN A 66 23.75 -7.98 -8.14
N VAL A 67 24.20 -7.33 -9.22
CA VAL A 67 23.64 -6.05 -9.70
C VAL A 67 22.15 -6.15 -10.00
N ASP A 68 21.72 -7.26 -10.61
CA ASP A 68 20.31 -7.50 -10.95
C ASP A 68 19.40 -7.48 -9.72
N GLY A 69 19.89 -7.93 -8.55
CA GLY A 69 19.13 -7.89 -7.29
C GLY A 69 18.82 -6.45 -6.84
N THR A 70 19.84 -5.58 -6.86
CA THR A 70 19.67 -4.16 -6.51
C THR A 70 18.76 -3.44 -7.52
N HIS A 71 18.91 -3.75 -8.81
CA HIS A 71 18.09 -3.15 -9.86
C HIS A 71 16.61 -3.51 -9.67
N MET A 72 16.30 -4.80 -9.47
CA MET A 72 14.93 -5.25 -9.25
C MET A 72 14.32 -4.68 -7.97
N ARG A 73 15.10 -4.57 -6.88
CA ARG A 73 14.64 -3.91 -5.64
C ARG A 73 14.34 -2.42 -5.85
N SER A 74 15.08 -1.75 -6.73
CA SER A 74 14.80 -0.35 -7.11
C SER A 74 13.46 -0.24 -7.86
N LEU A 75 13.22 -1.12 -8.82
CA LEU A 75 11.95 -1.17 -9.57
C LEU A 75 10.75 -1.49 -8.65
N ILE A 76 10.95 -2.38 -7.67
CA ILE A 76 9.92 -2.67 -6.64
C ILE A 76 9.61 -1.40 -5.86
N PHE A 77 10.62 -0.71 -5.34
CA PHE A 77 10.41 0.54 -4.60
C PHE A 77 9.67 1.60 -5.44
N GLU A 78 10.06 1.79 -6.70
CA GLU A 78 9.41 2.74 -7.63
C GLU A 78 7.94 2.38 -7.89
N LYS A 79 7.64 1.10 -8.11
CA LYS A 79 6.26 0.61 -8.29
C LYS A 79 5.36 0.96 -7.11
N TYR A 80 5.86 0.79 -5.88
CA TYR A 80 5.06 1.02 -4.67
C TYR A 80 4.99 2.49 -4.28
N SER A 81 6.06 3.26 -4.51
CA SER A 81 6.12 4.69 -4.17
C SER A 81 5.40 5.59 -5.18
N SER A 82 5.10 5.11 -6.38
CA SER A 82 4.37 5.86 -7.43
C SER A 82 2.86 5.67 -7.40
N VAL A 83 2.31 4.94 -6.43
CA VAL A 83 0.87 4.66 -6.38
C VAL A 83 0.07 5.94 -6.14
N GLU A 84 -0.84 6.25 -7.06
CA GLU A 84 -1.68 7.45 -6.98
C GLU A 84 -2.88 7.32 -6.04
N LYS A 85 -3.36 6.09 -5.79
CA LYS A 85 -4.62 5.85 -5.05
C LYS A 85 -4.34 5.53 -3.58
N PRO A 86 -5.26 5.87 -2.67
CA PRO A 86 -5.10 5.55 -1.27
C PRO A 86 -5.20 4.03 -1.03
N TRP A 87 -4.57 3.59 0.05
CA TRP A 87 -4.42 2.19 0.40
C TRP A 87 -5.44 1.80 1.45
N MET A 88 -6.33 0.85 1.13
CA MET A 88 -7.22 0.25 2.13
C MET A 88 -6.54 -0.95 2.78
N ILE A 89 -6.06 -0.78 4.01
CA ILE A 89 -5.32 -1.77 4.79
C ILE A 89 -6.27 -2.47 5.77
N SER A 90 -6.17 -3.79 5.87
CA SER A 90 -6.95 -4.59 6.85
C SER A 90 -6.44 -4.43 8.28
N ASP A 91 -7.29 -4.75 9.24
CA ASP A 91 -6.95 -4.76 10.67
C ASP A 91 -5.76 -5.70 10.99
N SER A 92 -5.59 -6.78 10.23
CA SER A 92 -4.46 -7.71 10.36
C SER A 92 -3.12 -7.10 9.92
N CYS A 93 -3.15 -6.09 9.05
CA CYS A 93 -1.96 -5.51 8.42
C CYS A 93 -1.59 -4.13 8.95
N ILE A 94 -2.47 -3.42 9.65
CA ILE A 94 -2.22 -2.03 10.10
C ILE A 94 -0.96 -1.90 10.98
N ASN A 95 -0.59 -2.95 11.71
CA ASN A 95 0.61 -2.95 12.56
C ASN A 95 1.94 -2.96 11.78
N LEU A 96 1.87 -3.14 10.46
CA LEU A 96 3.01 -2.93 9.56
C LEU A 96 3.29 -1.46 9.32
N PHE A 97 2.43 -0.53 9.73
CA PHE A 97 2.57 0.90 9.44
C PHE A 97 2.67 1.72 10.72
N GLU A 98 3.58 2.69 10.72
CA GLU A 98 3.79 3.63 11.83
C GLU A 98 2.97 4.90 11.57
N VAL A 99 1.65 4.78 11.72
CA VAL A 99 0.67 5.84 11.42
C VAL A 99 -0.27 6.07 12.60
N ASP A 100 -0.94 7.23 12.60
CA ASP A 100 -2.09 7.45 13.46
C ASP A 100 -3.26 6.57 12.99
N LYS A 101 -3.50 5.48 13.74
CA LYS A 101 -4.54 4.50 13.44
C LYS A 101 -5.95 5.06 13.61
N ALA A 102 -6.15 6.05 14.49
CA ALA A 102 -7.46 6.65 14.69
C ALA A 102 -7.84 7.48 13.46
N VAL A 103 -6.91 8.31 12.98
CA VAL A 103 -7.08 9.11 11.75
C VAL A 103 -7.28 8.21 10.53
N ALA A 104 -6.42 7.21 10.35
CA ALA A 104 -6.52 6.28 9.22
C ALA A 104 -7.85 5.49 9.22
N ARG A 105 -8.37 5.13 10.40
CA ARG A 105 -9.68 4.48 10.53
C ARG A 105 -10.83 5.43 10.19
N GLU A 106 -10.73 6.69 10.58
CA GLU A 106 -11.74 7.69 10.24
C GLU A 106 -11.80 7.95 8.73
N HIS A 107 -10.65 8.07 8.07
CA HIS A 107 -10.56 8.13 6.61
C HIS A 107 -11.21 6.92 5.92
N ALA A 108 -10.99 5.70 6.44
CA ALA A 108 -11.63 4.51 5.90
C ALA A 108 -13.17 4.58 6.02
N LYS A 109 -13.70 5.03 7.16
CA LYS A 109 -15.14 5.24 7.34
C LYS A 109 -15.70 6.25 6.34
N GLN A 110 -15.01 7.36 6.11
CA GLN A 110 -15.41 8.37 5.14
C GLN A 110 -15.41 7.81 3.71
N TRP A 111 -14.44 6.96 3.37
CA TRP A 111 -14.42 6.23 2.10
C TRP A 111 -15.62 5.29 1.94
N TRP A 112 -15.96 4.50 2.96
CA TRP A 112 -17.14 3.65 2.92
C TRP A 112 -18.43 4.47 2.80
N ALA A 113 -18.58 5.54 3.59
CA ALA A 113 -19.76 6.41 3.61
C ALA A 113 -19.96 7.16 2.28
N SER A 114 -18.87 7.53 1.62
CA SER A 114 -18.88 8.20 0.32
C SER A 114 -18.97 7.25 -0.88
N ASN A 115 -19.17 5.95 -0.63
CA ASN A 115 -19.18 4.92 -1.67
C ASN A 115 -17.90 4.95 -2.55
N GLY A 116 -16.76 5.18 -1.88
CA GLY A 116 -15.43 5.04 -2.44
C GLY A 116 -14.84 6.29 -3.10
N THR A 117 -15.48 7.45 -2.96
CA THR A 117 -15.04 8.69 -3.60
C THR A 117 -14.17 9.57 -2.70
N PHE A 118 -14.22 9.38 -1.39
CA PHE A 118 -13.32 10.08 -0.46
C PHE A 118 -11.87 9.72 -0.75
N VAL A 119 -10.98 10.70 -0.65
CA VAL A 119 -9.54 10.53 -0.75
C VAL A 119 -8.92 11.33 0.39
N PRO A 120 -8.03 10.74 1.21
CA PRO A 120 -7.36 11.48 2.28
C PRO A 120 -6.51 12.62 1.69
N GLY A 121 -6.25 13.65 2.49
CA GLY A 121 -5.26 14.66 2.14
C GLY A 121 -3.90 14.02 1.89
N GLU A 122 -3.07 14.65 1.06
CA GLU A 122 -1.72 14.16 0.72
C GLU A 122 -1.69 12.77 0.06
N ASN A 123 -2.76 12.46 -0.69
CA ASN A 123 -2.80 11.28 -1.53
C ASN A 123 -2.10 11.50 -2.87
N GLY A 124 -1.48 10.46 -3.40
CA GLY A 124 -0.67 10.52 -4.62
C GLY A 124 0.67 9.82 -4.41
N PRO A 125 1.58 9.89 -5.41
CA PRO A 125 2.94 9.40 -5.28
C PRO A 125 3.64 9.95 -4.03
N ALA A 126 4.49 9.13 -3.41
CA ALA A 126 5.24 9.53 -2.23
C ALA A 126 6.21 10.68 -2.50
N THR A 127 6.69 10.85 -3.74
CA THR A 127 7.54 11.99 -4.14
C THR A 127 6.85 13.34 -4.03
N ASP A 128 5.52 13.35 -4.06
CA ASP A 128 4.74 14.59 -4.06
C ASP A 128 4.48 15.08 -2.63
N HIS A 129 4.59 14.18 -1.65
CA HIS A 129 4.16 14.41 -0.26
C HIS A 129 5.26 14.14 0.79
N LEU A 130 6.33 13.44 0.44
CA LEU A 130 7.54 13.34 1.26
C LEU A 130 8.56 14.37 0.78
N ASP A 131 9.24 15.04 1.70
CA ASP A 131 10.41 15.84 1.33
C ASP A 131 11.53 14.94 0.75
N PRO A 132 12.45 15.52 -0.04
CA PRO A 132 13.47 14.74 -0.74
C PRO A 132 14.36 13.89 0.17
N ASP A 133 14.67 14.38 1.38
CA ASP A 133 15.54 13.67 2.32
C ASP A 133 14.81 12.45 2.89
N ASN A 134 13.57 12.62 3.35
CA ASN A 134 12.74 11.51 3.82
C ASN A 134 12.48 10.49 2.72
N TYR A 135 12.13 10.91 1.50
CA TYR A 135 11.94 10.00 0.38
C TYR A 135 13.22 9.19 0.11
N LYS A 136 14.38 9.85 0.09
CA LYS A 136 15.68 9.20 -0.09
C LYS A 136 15.98 8.21 1.05
N THR A 137 15.72 8.57 2.30
CA THR A 137 15.92 7.68 3.46
C THR A 137 15.13 6.38 3.30
N TRP A 138 13.85 6.47 2.95
CA TRP A 138 13.00 5.28 2.77
C TRP A 138 13.37 4.48 1.53
N ARG A 139 13.76 5.15 0.45
CA ARG A 139 14.32 4.52 -0.76
C ARG A 139 15.57 3.70 -0.44
N ASP A 140 16.53 4.32 0.24
CA ASP A 140 17.78 3.67 0.59
C ASP A 140 17.55 2.50 1.55
N TYR A 141 16.67 2.65 2.54
CA TYR A 141 16.29 1.54 3.42
C TYR A 141 15.68 0.38 2.64
N ALA A 142 14.65 0.64 1.83
CA ALA A 142 13.95 -0.38 1.06
C ALA A 142 14.88 -1.12 0.11
N ILE A 143 15.77 -0.41 -0.58
CA ILE A 143 16.66 -0.98 -1.60
C ILE A 143 17.88 -1.65 -0.97
N LEU A 144 18.48 -1.09 0.08
CA LEU A 144 19.79 -1.53 0.57
C LEU A 144 19.73 -2.39 1.83
N GLU A 145 18.68 -2.25 2.65
CA GLU A 145 18.66 -2.86 3.99
C GLU A 145 17.47 -3.78 4.23
N ALA A 146 16.31 -3.48 3.66
CA ALA A 146 15.08 -4.21 3.94
C ALA A 146 15.21 -5.71 3.61
N GLY A 147 14.81 -6.54 4.57
CA GLY A 147 14.87 -7.99 4.48
C GLY A 147 16.23 -8.64 4.81
N ARG A 148 17.27 -7.87 5.14
CA ARG A 148 18.62 -8.40 5.48
C ARG A 148 18.56 -9.54 6.50
N ASN A 149 17.82 -9.32 7.60
CA ASN A 149 17.68 -10.27 8.70
C ASN A 149 17.07 -11.64 8.32
N ARG A 150 16.46 -11.76 7.13
CA ARG A 150 15.87 -13.01 6.63
C ARG A 150 16.78 -13.78 5.68
N VAL A 151 17.85 -13.15 5.18
CA VAL A 151 18.80 -13.75 4.22
C VAL A 151 20.13 -14.10 4.89
N SER A 152 20.49 -13.40 5.97
CA SER A 152 21.69 -13.69 6.76
C SER A 152 21.46 -14.82 7.77
N ALA A 153 21.31 -16.05 7.27
CA ALA A 153 21.41 -17.31 8.01
C ALA A 153 22.32 -18.29 7.26
#